data_AF-A0A2E1ABX6-F1
#
_entry.id   AF-A0A2E1ABX6-F1
#
_cell.length_a   1.000
_cell.length_b   1.000
_cell.length_c   1.000
_cell.angle_alpha   90.00
_cell.angle_beta   90.00
_cell.angle_gamma   90.00
#
_symmetry.space_group_name_H-M   'P 1'
#
loop_
_entity.id
_entity.type
_entity.pdbx_description
1 polymer ?
#
loop_
_entity_poly.entity_id
_entity_poly.type
_entity_poly.pdbx_seq_one_letter_code
_entity_poly.pdbx_strand_id
1 'polypeptide(L)'
;MFKKSLVSFVLVMFFSLMVGVVAADETATVNFEGLSEGQIVSILTMGAGYSATADFGPIGVQGVNPDLGGNAAMIFDSNCVGGCTGGDTDLQSNTGNVLIVTENFNGADPNDNGEGGQLTLTFANGTVNTVTVEQLQVTDTEGGGTVTLYNGPTILASMPMPLMANGQSITMAINISNVTHMTASFVESGSIDNVELRRPTPPPPPPPPGEQGCTLGYWKNHPESWVGYSPSQLYSDVFGVGPAITLMDALNARGGHEKRFLRQSTAALLSEAHPGVAYPISGVIGIVQANYWNDNLSTTFDSANNLGCPL
;
A
#
# COMPACT_ATOMS: atom_id res chain seq x y z
N MET A 1 -34.76 10.53 62.51
CA MET A 1 -34.45 9.43 61.57
C MET A 1 -34.32 10.05 60.18
N PHE A 2 -33.10 10.34 59.73
CA PHE A 2 -32.82 10.98 58.43
C PHE A 2 -32.85 9.94 57.31
N LYS A 3 -33.64 10.16 56.25
CA LYS A 3 -33.47 9.47 54.96
C LYS A 3 -32.82 10.45 53.99
N LYS A 4 -31.53 10.25 53.69
CA LYS A 4 -30.81 10.92 52.59
C LYS A 4 -31.19 10.23 51.28
N SER A 5 -31.70 11.00 50.32
CA SER A 5 -31.85 10.56 48.93
C SER A 5 -30.54 10.81 48.20
N LEU A 6 -29.91 9.76 47.68
CA LEU A 6 -28.70 9.81 46.88
C LEU A 6 -29.12 9.80 45.40
N VAL A 7 -29.03 10.94 44.72
CA VAL A 7 -29.22 11.01 43.26
C VAL A 7 -27.89 10.61 42.62
N SER A 8 -27.88 9.46 41.95
CA SER A 8 -26.71 8.95 41.22
C SER A 8 -26.68 9.58 39.83
N PHE A 9 -25.67 10.40 39.55
CA PHE A 9 -25.37 10.94 38.22
C PHE A 9 -24.59 9.87 37.44
N VAL A 10 -25.25 9.21 36.49
CA VAL A 10 -24.57 8.31 35.53
C VAL A 10 -24.03 9.19 34.41
N LEU A 11 -22.73 9.50 34.47
CA LEU A 11 -21.99 10.12 33.38
C LEU A 11 -21.71 9.05 32.31
N VAL A 12 -22.55 9.00 31.28
CA VAL A 12 -22.31 8.14 30.11
C VAL A 12 -21.27 8.83 29.21
N MET A 13 -19.99 8.51 29.41
CA MET A 13 -18.94 8.83 28.43
C MET A 13 -19.16 7.96 27.20
N PHE A 14 -19.70 8.55 26.13
CA PHE A 14 -19.61 7.95 24.80
C PHE A 14 -18.18 8.11 24.30
N PHE A 15 -17.35 7.10 24.54
CA PHE A 15 -16.13 6.91 23.74
C PHE A 15 -16.59 6.55 22.33
N SER A 16 -16.55 7.53 21.42
CA SER A 16 -16.61 7.27 19.99
C SER A 16 -15.31 6.53 19.65
N LEU A 17 -15.40 5.21 19.55
CA LEU A 17 -14.33 4.39 19.00
C LEU A 17 -14.23 4.79 17.52
N MET A 18 -13.33 5.71 17.21
CA MET A 18 -12.86 5.89 15.84
C MET A 18 -12.09 4.63 15.49
N VAL A 19 -12.80 3.64 14.93
CA VAL A 19 -12.15 2.57 14.19
C VAL A 19 -11.58 3.25 12.95
N GLY A 20 -10.33 3.72 13.06
CA GLY A 20 -9.56 4.04 11.88
C GLY A 20 -9.54 2.78 11.03
N VAL A 21 -10.12 2.85 9.84
CA VAL A 21 -9.94 1.79 8.84
C VAL A 21 -8.46 1.85 8.51
N VAL A 22 -7.66 0.99 9.12
CA VAL A 22 -6.30 0.75 8.67
C VAL A 22 -6.49 0.12 7.30
N ALA A 23 -6.08 0.83 6.25
CA ALA A 23 -6.15 0.29 4.91
C ALA A 23 -5.38 -1.05 4.90
N ALA A 24 -6.02 -2.10 4.39
CA ALA A 24 -5.42 -3.43 4.38
C ALA A 24 -4.15 -3.42 3.54
N ASP A 25 -3.13 -4.18 3.91
CA ASP A 25 -1.93 -4.28 3.07
C ASP A 25 -2.26 -4.99 1.75
N GLU A 26 -1.52 -4.61 0.71
CA GLU A 26 -1.53 -5.30 -0.58
C GLU A 26 -0.44 -6.37 -0.58
N THR A 27 -0.71 -7.49 -1.26
CA THR A 27 0.16 -8.66 -1.28
C THR A 27 0.35 -9.19 -2.70
N ALA A 28 1.50 -9.81 -2.95
CA ALA A 28 1.81 -10.48 -4.20
C ALA A 28 2.64 -11.75 -3.95
N THR A 29 2.40 -12.78 -4.74
CA THR A 29 3.17 -14.03 -4.75
C THR A 29 3.88 -14.16 -6.09
N VAL A 30 5.20 -14.10 -6.07
CA VAL A 30 6.05 -14.38 -7.24
C VAL A 30 6.24 -15.89 -7.33
N ASN A 31 5.47 -16.51 -8.22
CA ASN A 31 5.36 -17.97 -8.35
C ASN A 31 5.74 -18.47 -9.75
N PHE A 32 6.20 -17.59 -10.63
CA PHE A 32 6.67 -17.94 -11.98
C PHE A 32 5.64 -18.61 -12.91
N GLU A 33 4.38 -18.69 -12.47
CA GLU A 33 3.27 -19.27 -13.22
C GLU A 33 2.83 -18.37 -14.39
N GLY A 34 2.27 -18.99 -15.43
CA GLY A 34 1.89 -18.30 -16.67
C GLY A 34 3.06 -17.99 -17.61
N LEU A 35 4.26 -18.50 -17.29
CA LEU A 35 5.44 -18.47 -18.14
C LEU A 35 5.69 -19.85 -18.75
N SER A 36 6.43 -19.90 -19.86
CA SER A 36 6.75 -21.18 -20.52
C SER A 36 8.07 -21.74 -19.98
N GLU A 37 8.13 -23.05 -19.80
CA GLU A 37 9.37 -23.77 -19.52
C GLU A 37 10.46 -23.40 -20.56
N GLY A 38 11.69 -23.21 -20.09
CA GLY A 38 12.86 -22.83 -20.90
C GLY A 38 12.90 -21.37 -21.35
N GLN A 39 11.89 -20.58 -20.98
CA GLN A 39 11.88 -19.15 -21.25
C GLN A 39 12.95 -18.44 -20.41
N ILE A 40 13.77 -17.59 -21.06
CA ILE A 40 14.61 -16.60 -20.37
C ILE A 40 13.75 -15.42 -19.95
N VAL A 41 13.82 -15.05 -18.68
CA VAL A 41 12.93 -14.06 -18.07
C VAL A 41 13.71 -12.89 -17.53
N SER A 42 13.35 -11.70 -18.00
CA SER A 42 13.93 -10.43 -17.53
C SER A 42 12.94 -9.57 -16.76
N ILE A 43 11.64 -9.82 -16.92
CA ILE A 43 10.56 -9.07 -16.28
C ILE A 43 9.40 -10.03 -16.00
N LEU A 44 8.79 -9.90 -14.82
CA LEU A 44 7.52 -10.53 -14.46
C LEU A 44 6.42 -9.47 -14.42
N THR A 45 5.20 -9.87 -14.78
CA THR A 45 4.01 -9.02 -14.73
C THR A 45 2.84 -9.76 -14.08
N MET A 46 1.82 -9.05 -13.62
CA MET A 46 0.67 -9.69 -12.99
C MET A 46 -0.02 -10.67 -13.96
N GLY A 47 -0.14 -11.93 -13.55
CA GLY A 47 -0.65 -13.04 -14.37
C GLY A 47 0.38 -13.73 -15.27
N ALA A 48 1.62 -13.22 -15.33
CA ALA A 48 2.76 -13.84 -16.00
C ALA A 48 4.01 -13.69 -15.13
N GLY A 49 4.13 -14.60 -14.17
CA GLY A 49 5.24 -14.70 -13.22
C GLY A 49 4.91 -14.32 -11.77
N TYR A 50 3.82 -13.57 -11.54
CA TYR A 50 3.29 -13.35 -10.20
C TYR A 50 1.77 -13.14 -10.20
N SER A 51 1.14 -13.39 -9.05
CA SER A 51 -0.25 -13.05 -8.75
C SER A 51 -0.32 -12.08 -7.58
N ALA A 52 -1.33 -11.20 -7.51
CA ALA A 52 -1.38 -10.15 -6.50
C ALA A 52 -2.80 -9.64 -6.23
N THR A 53 -3.01 -9.01 -5.07
CA THR A 53 -4.26 -8.32 -4.71
C THR A 53 -4.37 -6.92 -5.31
N ALA A 54 -3.23 -6.34 -5.72
CA ALA A 54 -3.11 -5.09 -6.47
C ALA A 54 -1.87 -5.18 -7.38
N ASP A 55 -1.76 -4.30 -8.38
CA ASP A 55 -0.61 -4.35 -9.29
C ASP A 55 0.67 -3.78 -8.64
N PHE A 56 1.70 -4.62 -8.52
CA PHE A 56 3.03 -4.25 -8.02
C PHE A 56 3.94 -3.68 -9.12
N GLY A 57 3.45 -3.59 -10.36
CA GLY A 57 4.25 -3.22 -11.52
C GLY A 57 5.26 -4.31 -11.91
N PRO A 58 6.07 -4.07 -12.95
CA PRO A 58 6.99 -5.07 -13.45
C PRO A 58 8.09 -5.40 -12.43
N ILE A 59 8.30 -6.68 -12.12
CA ILE A 59 9.41 -7.13 -11.29
C ILE A 59 10.56 -7.50 -12.21
N GLY A 60 11.70 -6.83 -12.07
CA GLY A 60 12.89 -7.13 -12.85
C GLY A 60 13.53 -8.44 -12.41
N VAL A 61 14.04 -9.22 -13.36
CA VAL A 61 14.68 -10.52 -13.11
C VAL A 61 16.03 -10.54 -13.80
N GLN A 62 17.07 -10.97 -13.09
CA GLN A 62 18.39 -11.21 -13.66
C GLN A 62 19.04 -12.44 -13.06
N GLY A 63 19.47 -13.36 -13.90
CA GLY A 63 20.33 -14.48 -13.56
C GLY A 63 21.75 -14.21 -14.03
N VAL A 64 22.72 -14.54 -13.19
CA VAL A 64 24.14 -14.50 -13.49
C VAL A 64 24.71 -15.91 -13.31
N ASN A 65 25.09 -16.50 -14.43
CA ASN A 65 25.96 -17.67 -14.47
C ASN A 65 27.40 -17.17 -14.75
N PRO A 66 28.40 -17.50 -13.93
CA PRO A 66 29.79 -17.05 -14.11
C PRO A 66 30.42 -17.37 -15.46
N ASP A 67 29.98 -18.45 -16.11
CA ASP A 67 30.55 -18.96 -17.35
C ASP A 67 29.78 -18.51 -18.60
N LEU A 68 28.61 -17.91 -18.42
CA LEU A 68 27.75 -17.45 -19.50
C LEU A 68 27.71 -15.93 -19.62
N GLY A 69 27.59 -15.45 -20.86
CA GLY A 69 27.26 -14.06 -21.13
C GLY A 69 25.76 -13.88 -21.34
N GLY A 70 25.11 -13.06 -20.49
CA GLY A 70 23.70 -12.70 -20.65
C GLY A 70 22.88 -12.87 -19.38
N ASN A 71 21.56 -12.69 -19.49
CA ASN A 71 20.64 -12.98 -18.40
C ASN A 71 20.32 -14.48 -18.36
N ALA A 72 20.84 -15.19 -17.36
CA ALA A 72 20.70 -16.62 -17.19
C ALA A 72 19.46 -17.06 -16.38
N ALA A 73 18.52 -16.15 -16.09
CA ALA A 73 17.29 -16.52 -15.38
C ALA A 73 16.34 -17.25 -16.33
N MET A 74 16.14 -18.55 -16.09
CA MET A 74 15.32 -19.44 -16.91
C MET A 74 14.19 -20.07 -16.08
N ILE A 75 13.05 -20.32 -16.73
CA ILE A 75 11.94 -21.07 -16.14
C ILE A 75 12.17 -22.56 -16.29
N PHE A 76 11.96 -23.31 -15.20
CA PHE A 76 11.98 -24.76 -15.15
C PHE A 76 10.63 -25.29 -14.62
N ASP A 77 10.05 -26.33 -15.23
CA ASP A 77 8.83 -26.97 -14.72
C ASP A 77 9.18 -28.09 -13.73
N SER A 78 9.12 -27.78 -12.44
CA SER A 78 9.45 -28.70 -11.35
C SER A 78 8.48 -29.88 -11.19
N ASN A 79 7.37 -29.91 -11.93
CA ASN A 79 6.48 -31.07 -11.93
C ASN A 79 7.07 -32.25 -12.70
N CYS A 80 7.98 -31.98 -13.65
CA CYS A 80 8.65 -32.99 -14.46
C CYS A 80 7.68 -34.02 -15.06
N VAL A 81 6.55 -33.56 -15.64
CA VAL A 81 5.52 -34.46 -16.18
C VAL A 81 6.08 -35.21 -17.40
N GLY A 82 6.48 -36.46 -17.18
CA GLY A 82 7.14 -37.29 -18.21
C GLY A 82 8.66 -37.40 -18.07
N GLY A 83 9.23 -36.89 -16.98
CA GLY A 83 10.67 -36.80 -16.70
C GLY A 83 11.12 -35.35 -16.70
N CYS A 84 12.10 -35.02 -15.86
CA CYS A 84 12.64 -33.66 -15.82
C CYS A 84 13.43 -33.38 -17.10
N THR A 85 13.20 -32.21 -17.69
CA THR A 85 14.04 -31.67 -18.74
C THR A 85 15.45 -31.43 -18.19
N GLY A 86 16.46 -31.40 -19.05
CA GLY A 86 17.86 -31.25 -18.65
C GLY A 86 18.47 -32.49 -17.98
N GLY A 87 17.65 -33.47 -17.59
CA GLY A 87 18.05 -34.53 -16.66
C GLY A 87 18.05 -34.08 -15.18
N ASP A 88 17.53 -32.89 -14.90
CA ASP A 88 17.61 -32.16 -13.64
C ASP A 88 16.56 -32.67 -12.63
N THR A 89 16.80 -33.88 -12.10
CA THR A 89 15.80 -34.62 -11.31
C THR A 89 15.69 -34.12 -9.88
N ASP A 90 16.74 -33.47 -9.41
CA ASP A 90 16.90 -32.87 -8.10
C ASP A 90 16.14 -31.55 -7.95
N LEU A 91 15.74 -30.91 -9.05
CA LEU A 91 14.75 -29.83 -9.03
C LEU A 91 13.28 -30.29 -9.00
N GLN A 92 13.00 -31.60 -8.98
CA GLN A 92 11.62 -32.11 -8.97
C GLN A 92 10.91 -31.89 -7.62
N SER A 93 10.40 -30.68 -7.39
CA SER A 93 9.62 -30.31 -6.21
C SER A 93 8.10 -30.44 -6.37
N ASN A 94 7.60 -30.57 -7.60
CA ASN A 94 6.16 -30.54 -7.91
C ASN A 94 5.46 -29.27 -7.42
N THR A 95 6.14 -28.12 -7.51
CA THR A 95 5.61 -26.82 -7.09
C THR A 95 5.13 -25.96 -8.26
N GLY A 96 5.26 -26.45 -9.49
CA GLY A 96 4.98 -25.67 -10.70
C GLY A 96 6.24 -25.15 -11.36
N ASN A 97 6.14 -23.99 -11.97
CA ASN A 97 7.29 -23.30 -12.53
C ASN A 97 8.17 -22.75 -11.41
N VAL A 98 9.47 -22.96 -11.53
CA VAL A 98 10.48 -22.37 -10.63
C VAL A 98 11.48 -21.56 -11.45
N LEU A 99 12.20 -20.66 -10.79
CA LEU A 99 13.26 -19.87 -11.43
C LEU A 99 14.63 -20.44 -11.10
N ILE A 100 15.41 -20.71 -12.15
CA ILE A 100 16.78 -21.26 -12.08
C ILE A 100 17.80 -20.34 -12.74
N VAL A 101 19.07 -20.56 -12.43
CA VAL A 101 20.20 -20.05 -13.23
C VAL A 101 20.57 -21.13 -14.24
N THR A 102 20.33 -20.91 -15.54
CA THR A 102 20.63 -21.95 -16.55
C THR A 102 22.13 -22.20 -16.72
N GLU A 103 22.51 -23.45 -16.99
CA GLU A 103 23.89 -23.82 -17.36
C GLU A 103 24.28 -23.46 -18.80
N ASN A 104 23.34 -23.37 -19.75
CA ASN A 104 23.69 -23.39 -21.17
C ASN A 104 22.73 -22.67 -22.14
N PHE A 105 21.67 -22.01 -21.64
CA PHE A 105 20.64 -21.35 -22.46
C PHE A 105 19.80 -22.27 -23.37
N ASN A 106 19.84 -23.59 -23.18
CA ASN A 106 19.02 -24.52 -23.94
C ASN A 106 17.58 -24.56 -23.41
N GLY A 107 16.72 -23.66 -23.91
CA GLY A 107 15.31 -23.63 -23.52
C GLY A 107 14.48 -24.87 -23.93
N ALA A 108 15.01 -25.77 -24.75
CA ALA A 108 14.36 -27.06 -25.04
C ALA A 108 14.76 -28.16 -24.05
N ASP A 109 15.80 -27.92 -23.26
CA ASP A 109 16.33 -28.82 -22.25
C ASP A 109 16.75 -28.01 -21.00
N PRO A 110 15.81 -27.32 -20.32
CA PRO A 110 16.16 -26.48 -19.18
C PRO A 110 16.82 -27.28 -18.08
N ASN A 111 17.92 -26.74 -17.58
CA ASN A 111 18.75 -27.31 -16.54
C ASN A 111 19.42 -26.16 -15.81
N ASP A 112 19.49 -26.24 -14.48
CA ASP A 112 20.21 -25.27 -13.70
C ASP A 112 21.73 -25.45 -13.77
N ASN A 113 22.46 -24.52 -13.16
CA ASN A 113 23.91 -24.55 -13.14
C ASN A 113 24.40 -25.21 -11.85
N GLY A 114 24.89 -26.45 -11.96
CA GLY A 114 25.46 -27.19 -10.83
C GLY A 114 26.69 -26.55 -10.19
N GLU A 115 27.31 -25.53 -10.81
CA GLU A 115 28.41 -24.74 -10.21
C GLU A 115 27.95 -23.47 -9.49
N GLY A 116 26.64 -23.27 -9.34
CA GLY A 116 26.07 -22.12 -8.66
C GLY A 116 25.80 -20.94 -9.57
N GLY A 117 25.36 -19.85 -8.96
CA GLY A 117 24.94 -18.67 -9.69
C GLY A 117 24.11 -17.73 -8.83
N GLN A 118 23.68 -16.62 -9.41
CA GLN A 118 22.87 -15.65 -8.68
C GLN A 118 21.63 -15.28 -9.45
N LEU A 119 20.47 -15.35 -8.79
CA LEU A 119 19.22 -14.75 -9.21
C LEU A 119 18.99 -13.43 -8.47
N THR A 120 18.53 -12.42 -9.18
CA THR A 120 18.14 -11.12 -8.64
C THR A 120 16.71 -10.81 -9.01
N LEU A 121 15.87 -10.52 -8.02
CA LEU A 121 14.54 -9.94 -8.21
C LEU A 121 14.57 -8.46 -7.81
N THR A 122 14.20 -7.58 -8.73
CA THR A 122 14.16 -6.13 -8.52
C THR A 122 12.72 -5.66 -8.41
N PHE A 123 12.34 -5.15 -7.23
CA PHE A 123 10.98 -4.70 -6.92
C PHE A 123 10.79 -3.20 -7.15
N ALA A 124 11.86 -2.41 -7.05
CA ALA A 124 11.81 -0.98 -7.32
C ALA A 124 11.65 -0.71 -8.82
N ASN A 125 10.49 -0.21 -9.25
CA ASN A 125 10.10 -0.11 -10.67
C ASN A 125 9.33 1.16 -11.05
N GLY A 126 9.22 2.12 -10.13
CA GLY A 126 8.46 3.37 -10.33
C GLY A 126 6.97 3.29 -9.95
N THR A 127 6.38 2.09 -9.97
CA THR A 127 5.06 1.80 -9.37
C THR A 127 5.21 1.45 -7.88
N VAL A 128 6.21 0.62 -7.58
CA VAL A 128 6.67 0.27 -6.24
C VAL A 128 8.09 0.81 -6.06
N ASN A 129 8.38 1.40 -4.90
CA ASN A 129 9.74 1.77 -4.52
C ASN A 129 10.39 0.72 -3.63
N THR A 130 9.61 0.15 -2.71
CA THR A 130 10.07 -0.90 -1.80
C THR A 130 8.93 -1.85 -1.43
N VAL A 131 9.28 -3.08 -1.08
CA VAL A 131 8.36 -4.08 -0.54
C VAL A 131 8.84 -4.58 0.82
N THR A 132 7.96 -5.31 1.51
CA THR A 132 8.36 -6.30 2.50
C THR A 132 8.45 -7.65 1.81
N VAL A 133 9.59 -8.33 1.94
CA VAL A 133 9.74 -9.74 1.54
C VAL A 133 9.44 -10.58 2.77
N GLU A 134 8.36 -11.35 2.73
CA GLU A 134 7.91 -12.13 3.88
C GLU A 134 8.57 -13.50 3.91
N GLN A 135 8.66 -14.15 2.76
CA GLN A 135 9.26 -15.47 2.60
C GLN A 135 9.62 -15.73 1.13
N LEU A 136 10.40 -16.79 0.91
CA LEU A 136 10.47 -17.49 -0.37
C LEU A 136 10.52 -19.00 -0.15
N GLN A 137 10.23 -19.76 -1.20
CA GLN A 137 10.58 -21.16 -1.29
C GLN A 137 11.92 -21.32 -2.00
N VAL A 138 12.75 -22.22 -1.48
CA VAL A 138 13.97 -22.69 -2.15
C VAL A 138 13.90 -24.20 -2.30
N THR A 139 14.44 -24.70 -3.40
CA THR A 139 14.55 -26.14 -3.71
C THR A 139 15.99 -26.45 -4.04
N ASP A 140 16.41 -27.66 -3.68
CA ASP A 140 17.73 -28.21 -4.01
C ASP A 140 18.89 -27.31 -3.57
N THR A 141 19.06 -27.18 -2.26
CA THR A 141 20.02 -26.24 -1.65
C THR A 141 21.07 -26.98 -0.83
N GLU A 142 21.45 -28.18 -1.27
CA GLU A 142 22.41 -29.07 -0.60
C GLU A 142 23.83 -28.49 -0.52
N GLY A 143 24.30 -27.83 -1.58
CA GLY A 143 25.52 -27.02 -1.57
C GLY A 143 25.41 -25.74 -0.76
N GLY A 144 24.19 -25.38 -0.36
CA GLY A 144 23.85 -24.16 0.35
C GLY A 144 23.80 -22.93 -0.57
N GLY A 145 23.78 -21.77 0.07
CA GLY A 145 23.60 -20.51 -0.63
C GLY A 145 23.22 -19.40 0.34
N THR A 146 22.99 -18.22 -0.20
CA THR A 146 22.60 -17.05 0.58
C THR A 146 21.49 -16.26 -0.10
N VAL A 147 20.52 -15.84 0.69
CA VAL A 147 19.53 -14.84 0.28
C VAL A 147 19.89 -13.52 0.94
N THR A 148 20.11 -12.49 0.12
CA THR A 148 20.49 -11.15 0.58
C THR A 148 19.47 -10.13 0.11
N LEU A 149 19.05 -9.26 1.03
CA LEU A 149 17.98 -8.27 0.84
C LEU A 149 18.60 -6.88 0.89
N TYR A 150 18.21 -6.00 -0.05
CA TYR A 150 18.85 -4.70 -0.23
C TYR A 150 17.88 -3.54 -0.30
N ASN A 151 18.30 -2.37 0.20
CA ASN A 151 17.72 -1.07 -0.10
C ASN A 151 18.74 -0.21 -0.84
N GLY A 152 18.58 -0.10 -2.16
CA GLY A 152 19.62 0.44 -3.03
C GLY A 152 20.94 -0.31 -2.80
N PRO A 153 22.08 0.37 -2.58
CA PRO A 153 23.35 -0.31 -2.34
C PRO A 153 23.50 -0.92 -0.93
N THR A 154 22.52 -0.75 -0.04
CA THR A 154 22.64 -1.13 1.37
C THR A 154 22.08 -2.52 1.62
N ILE A 155 22.87 -3.42 2.23
CA ILE A 155 22.38 -4.72 2.71
C ILE A 155 21.51 -4.52 3.95
N LEU A 156 20.28 -5.01 3.91
CA LEU A 156 19.34 -5.03 5.03
C LEU A 156 19.47 -6.32 5.84
N ALA A 157 19.61 -7.45 5.15
CA ALA A 157 19.75 -8.77 5.75
C ALA A 157 20.47 -9.71 4.78
N SER A 158 21.18 -10.70 5.33
CA SER A 158 21.83 -11.78 4.60
C SER A 158 21.60 -13.07 5.38
N MET A 159 20.95 -14.04 4.75
CA MET A 159 20.46 -15.25 5.40
C MET A 159 20.99 -16.48 4.65
N PRO A 160 21.60 -17.47 5.34
CA PRO A 160 21.97 -18.71 4.67
C PRO A 160 20.73 -19.49 4.28
N MET A 161 20.76 -20.13 3.11
CA MET A 161 19.74 -21.09 2.70
C MET A 161 19.78 -22.33 3.62
N PRO A 162 18.63 -22.86 4.07
CA PRO A 162 18.59 -24.15 4.74
C PRO A 162 19.15 -25.22 3.81
N LEU A 163 19.92 -26.15 4.33
CA LEU A 163 20.40 -27.28 3.54
C LEU A 163 19.27 -28.29 3.36
N MET A 164 18.93 -28.60 2.12
CA MET A 164 17.89 -29.53 1.72
C MET A 164 18.49 -30.62 0.84
N ALA A 165 17.95 -31.84 0.89
CA ALA A 165 18.34 -32.89 -0.06
C ALA A 165 17.65 -32.66 -1.41
N ASN A 166 18.15 -33.34 -2.46
CA ASN A 166 17.59 -33.35 -3.80
C ASN A 166 16.07 -33.52 -3.80
N GLY A 167 15.37 -32.70 -4.59
CA GLY A 167 13.92 -32.70 -4.78
C GLY A 167 13.13 -32.14 -3.60
N GLN A 168 13.78 -31.68 -2.53
CA GLN A 168 13.09 -31.11 -1.38
C GLN A 168 13.02 -29.58 -1.46
N SER A 169 11.83 -29.04 -1.23
CA SER A 169 11.61 -27.61 -1.07
C SER A 169 11.35 -27.23 0.38
N ILE A 170 11.79 -26.03 0.76
CA ILE A 170 11.51 -25.43 2.07
C ILE A 170 11.13 -23.96 1.93
N THR A 171 10.17 -23.53 2.75
CA THR A 171 9.84 -22.11 2.90
C THR A 171 10.78 -21.47 3.92
N MET A 172 11.57 -20.51 3.45
CA MET A 172 12.41 -19.65 4.27
C MET A 172 11.63 -18.40 4.68
N ALA A 173 11.38 -18.22 5.97
CA ALA A 173 10.82 -16.97 6.49
C ALA A 173 11.88 -15.86 6.50
N ILE A 174 11.54 -14.68 5.98
CA ILE A 174 12.43 -13.51 5.83
C ILE A 174 11.92 -12.33 6.67
N ASN A 175 10.70 -11.85 6.40
CA ASN A 175 10.06 -10.72 7.07
C ASN A 175 10.89 -9.43 7.13
N ILE A 176 11.50 -9.03 6.00
CA ILE A 176 12.32 -7.82 5.90
C ILE A 176 11.60 -6.77 5.06
N SER A 177 11.39 -5.58 5.63
CA SER A 177 10.75 -4.43 4.97
C SER A 177 11.76 -3.50 4.29
N ASN A 178 11.25 -2.58 3.46
CA ASN A 178 12.03 -1.57 2.71
C ASN A 178 13.00 -2.17 1.69
N VAL A 179 12.67 -3.34 1.14
CA VAL A 179 13.49 -4.05 0.16
C VAL A 179 13.23 -3.47 -1.24
N THR A 180 14.30 -3.07 -1.92
CA THR A 180 14.30 -2.65 -3.33
C THR A 180 14.61 -3.81 -4.27
N HIS A 181 15.49 -4.72 -3.85
CA HIS A 181 15.83 -5.94 -4.58
C HIS A 181 16.34 -7.03 -3.63
N MET A 182 16.24 -8.27 -4.07
CA MET A 182 16.70 -9.47 -3.39
C MET A 182 17.60 -10.26 -4.33
N THR A 183 18.69 -10.82 -3.80
CA THR A 183 19.52 -11.80 -4.50
C THR A 183 19.43 -13.16 -3.82
N ALA A 184 19.27 -14.22 -4.60
CA ALA A 184 19.49 -15.60 -4.19
C ALA A 184 20.78 -16.09 -4.87
N SER A 185 21.83 -16.33 -4.09
CA SER A 185 23.12 -16.83 -4.58
C SER A 185 23.29 -18.28 -4.17
N PHE A 186 23.38 -19.17 -5.14
CA PHE A 186 23.57 -20.60 -4.97
C PHE A 186 25.04 -20.96 -5.07
N VAL A 187 25.48 -21.92 -4.27
CA VAL A 187 26.83 -22.49 -4.34
C VAL A 187 26.91 -23.61 -5.38
N GLU A 188 25.81 -24.35 -5.56
CA GLU A 188 25.63 -25.43 -6.53
C GLU A 188 24.27 -25.23 -7.24
N SER A 189 23.57 -26.31 -7.60
CA SER A 189 22.19 -26.26 -8.08
C SER A 189 21.26 -25.57 -7.07
N GLY A 190 20.10 -25.15 -7.57
CA GLY A 190 18.99 -24.67 -6.80
C GLY A 190 18.05 -23.76 -7.58
N SER A 191 16.84 -23.67 -7.06
CA SER A 191 15.80 -22.78 -7.59
C SER A 191 15.11 -21.96 -6.50
N ILE A 192 14.45 -20.89 -6.91
CA ILE A 192 13.52 -20.13 -6.07
C ILE A 192 12.10 -20.21 -6.62
N ASP A 193 11.14 -20.14 -5.72
CA ASP A 193 9.72 -20.07 -6.01
C ASP A 193 8.96 -19.34 -4.89
N ASN A 194 7.69 -19.01 -5.12
CA ASN A 194 6.72 -18.53 -4.13
C ASN A 194 7.27 -17.43 -3.21
N VAL A 195 7.84 -16.38 -3.79
CA VAL A 195 8.30 -15.19 -3.04
C VAL A 195 7.09 -14.37 -2.65
N GLU A 196 6.80 -14.29 -1.35
CA GLU A 196 5.67 -13.52 -0.85
C GLU A 196 6.09 -12.10 -0.51
N LEU A 197 5.34 -11.15 -1.07
CA LEU A 197 5.59 -9.72 -0.98
C LEU A 197 4.39 -9.04 -0.33
N ARG A 198 4.68 -8.02 0.47
CA ARG A 198 3.67 -7.13 1.06
C ARG A 198 4.08 -5.67 0.92
N ARG A 199 3.10 -4.80 0.69
CA ARG A 199 3.28 -3.34 0.82
C ARG A 199 2.04 -2.70 1.45
N PRO A 200 2.18 -1.55 2.13
CA PRO A 200 1.03 -0.77 2.54
C PRO A 200 0.20 -0.34 1.32
N THR A 201 -1.13 -0.37 1.47
CA THR A 201 -2.03 0.26 0.49
C THR A 201 -1.67 1.73 0.34
N PRO A 202 -1.51 2.24 -0.89
CA PRO A 202 -1.33 3.66 -1.10
C PRO A 202 -2.53 4.44 -0.53
N PRO A 203 -2.31 5.61 0.09
CA PRO A 203 -3.43 6.47 0.46
C PRO A 203 -4.22 6.83 -0.81
N PRO A 204 -5.55 7.01 -0.70
CA PRO A 204 -6.37 7.45 -1.83
C PRO A 204 -5.75 8.70 -2.46
N PRO A 205 -5.77 8.83 -3.80
CA PRO A 205 -5.29 10.03 -4.46
C PRO A 205 -6.05 11.26 -3.90
N PRO A 206 -5.38 12.41 -3.74
CA PRO A 206 -6.08 13.62 -3.34
C PRO A 206 -7.18 13.94 -4.35
N PRO A 207 -8.34 14.48 -3.90
CA PRO A 207 -9.43 14.79 -4.81
C PRO A 207 -8.96 15.73 -5.93
N PRO A 208 -9.50 15.61 -7.16
CA PRO A 208 -9.16 16.49 -8.26
C PRO A 208 -9.29 17.97 -7.87
N PRO A 209 -8.45 18.87 -8.41
CA PRO A 209 -8.62 20.31 -8.24
C PRO A 209 -10.04 20.74 -8.67
N GLY A 210 -10.77 21.42 -7.78
CA GLY A 210 -12.17 21.79 -7.98
C GLY A 210 -13.18 20.81 -7.35
N GLU A 211 -12.74 19.70 -6.79
CA GLU A 211 -13.56 18.74 -6.04
C GLU A 211 -12.99 18.50 -4.63
N GLN A 212 -12.55 19.54 -3.94
CA GLN A 212 -11.97 19.43 -2.59
C GLN A 212 -12.86 20.09 -1.55
N GLY A 213 -12.79 19.62 -0.31
CA GLY A 213 -13.48 20.23 0.82
C GLY A 213 -13.21 19.49 2.11
N CYS A 214 -12.93 20.25 3.17
CA CYS A 214 -12.60 19.69 4.47
C CYS A 214 -13.84 19.66 5.37
N THR A 215 -14.02 18.53 6.06
CA THR A 215 -15.23 18.27 6.84
C THR A 215 -15.36 19.22 8.03
N LEU A 216 -16.58 19.31 8.58
CA LEU A 216 -16.83 19.98 9.87
C LEU A 216 -15.88 19.52 10.97
N GLY A 217 -15.56 18.22 10.99
CA GLY A 217 -14.70 17.61 12.00
C GLY A 217 -13.25 18.05 11.86
N TYR A 218 -12.75 18.16 10.63
CA TYR A 218 -11.40 18.66 10.37
C TYR A 218 -11.24 20.08 10.93
N TRP A 219 -12.09 21.02 10.49
CA TRP A 219 -11.95 22.43 10.87
C TRP A 219 -12.09 22.70 12.37
N LYS A 220 -12.90 21.91 13.08
CA LYS A 220 -13.03 22.02 14.56
C LYS A 220 -11.75 21.66 15.29
N ASN A 221 -11.04 20.66 14.78
CA ASN A 221 -9.90 20.05 15.46
C ASN A 221 -8.56 20.61 14.98
N HIS A 222 -8.56 21.41 13.92
CA HIS A 222 -7.35 22.02 13.32
C HIS A 222 -7.50 23.55 13.20
N PRO A 223 -7.69 24.30 14.31
CA PRO A 223 -7.74 25.76 14.28
C PRO A 223 -6.44 26.40 13.72
N GLU A 224 -5.31 25.70 13.79
CA GLU A 224 -4.02 26.09 13.21
C GLU A 224 -4.03 26.12 11.68
N SER A 225 -4.93 25.37 11.04
CA SER A 225 -5.09 25.37 9.58
C SER A 225 -6.01 26.50 9.08
N TRP A 226 -6.57 27.34 9.96
CA TRP A 226 -7.47 28.41 9.55
C TRP A 226 -6.69 29.56 8.92
N VAL A 227 -7.06 29.93 7.69
CA VAL A 227 -6.44 31.05 6.95
C VAL A 227 -7.46 32.17 6.76
N GLY A 228 -7.09 33.40 7.10
CA GLY A 228 -7.93 34.60 6.96
C GLY A 228 -9.01 34.78 8.03
N TYR A 229 -9.34 33.72 8.79
CA TYR A 229 -10.35 33.73 9.85
C TYR A 229 -9.79 33.17 11.16
N SER A 230 -10.42 33.50 12.29
CA SER A 230 -10.04 32.97 13.60
C SER A 230 -11.24 32.33 14.33
N PRO A 231 -10.98 31.34 15.20
CA PRO A 231 -12.02 30.68 15.99
C PRO A 231 -12.94 31.62 16.79
N SER A 232 -12.42 32.78 17.22
CA SER A 232 -13.13 33.73 18.08
C SER A 232 -13.88 34.84 17.33
N GLN A 233 -13.73 34.95 16.00
CA GLN A 233 -14.51 35.89 15.21
C GLN A 233 -16.00 35.55 15.30
N LEU A 234 -16.85 36.59 15.37
CA LEU A 234 -18.29 36.39 15.41
C LEU A 234 -18.81 36.03 14.02
N TYR A 235 -19.69 35.03 13.98
CA TYR A 235 -20.40 34.61 12.78
C TYR A 235 -21.16 35.78 12.15
N SER A 236 -21.85 36.58 12.96
CA SER A 236 -22.57 37.78 12.53
C SER A 236 -21.67 38.83 11.90
N ASP A 237 -20.40 38.95 12.34
CA ASP A 237 -19.47 39.95 11.81
C ASP A 237 -18.85 39.50 10.48
N VAL A 238 -18.56 38.20 10.37
CA VAL A 238 -17.98 37.59 9.16
C VAL A 238 -19.02 37.50 8.05
N PHE A 239 -20.22 37.00 8.36
CA PHE A 239 -21.27 36.81 7.37
C PHE A 239 -22.20 38.01 7.24
N GLY A 240 -22.22 38.95 8.19
CA GLY A 240 -23.18 40.07 8.20
C GLY A 240 -24.63 39.66 8.51
N VAL A 241 -24.86 38.38 8.82
CA VAL A 241 -26.17 37.78 9.12
C VAL A 241 -26.02 36.71 10.20
N GLY A 242 -27.12 36.41 10.89
CA GLY A 242 -27.18 35.33 11.87
C GLY A 242 -26.75 35.71 13.29
N PRO A 243 -26.55 34.72 14.18
CA PRO A 243 -26.34 34.96 15.60
C PRO A 243 -24.95 35.52 15.91
N ALA A 244 -24.87 36.30 16.99
CA ALA A 244 -23.62 36.79 17.56
C ALA A 244 -22.93 35.70 18.41
N ILE A 245 -22.54 34.61 17.76
CA ILE A 245 -21.71 33.53 18.33
C ILE A 245 -20.38 33.45 17.58
N THR A 246 -19.38 32.80 18.14
CA THR A 246 -18.09 32.63 17.45
C THR A 246 -18.19 31.64 16.28
N LEU A 247 -17.28 31.70 15.31
CA LEU A 247 -17.16 30.70 14.24
C LEU A 247 -16.91 29.29 14.80
N MET A 248 -16.15 29.18 15.89
CA MET A 248 -15.95 27.89 16.57
C MET A 248 -17.24 27.38 17.23
N ASP A 249 -18.03 28.27 17.83
CA ASP A 249 -19.35 27.89 18.37
C ASP A 249 -20.33 27.51 17.25
N ALA A 250 -20.28 28.20 16.11
CA ALA A 250 -21.06 27.87 14.93
C ALA A 250 -20.74 26.46 14.43
N LEU A 251 -19.45 26.11 14.29
CA LEU A 251 -19.01 24.74 13.99
C LEU A 251 -19.48 23.75 15.06
N ASN A 252 -19.43 24.10 16.34
CA ASN A 252 -19.81 23.22 17.44
C ASN A 252 -21.32 23.13 17.72
N ALA A 253 -22.15 23.93 17.03
CA ALA A 253 -23.58 23.94 17.20
C ALA A 253 -24.16 22.52 17.05
N ARG A 254 -25.13 22.14 17.89
CA ARG A 254 -25.76 20.79 17.86
C ARG A 254 -27.23 20.87 17.48
N GLY A 255 -27.66 20.03 16.54
CA GLY A 255 -29.03 19.97 16.03
C GLY A 255 -29.12 20.25 14.52
N GLY A 256 -30.35 20.21 13.99
CA GLY A 256 -30.65 20.49 12.58
C GLY A 256 -30.92 21.97 12.28
N HIS A 257 -31.48 22.23 11.08
CA HIS A 257 -31.88 23.55 10.59
C HIS A 257 -30.76 24.60 10.69
N GLU A 258 -30.98 25.77 11.30
CA GLU A 258 -29.95 26.81 11.49
C GLU A 258 -28.65 26.26 11.99
N LYS A 259 -28.70 25.38 12.99
CA LYS A 259 -27.48 24.88 13.61
C LYS A 259 -26.68 24.07 12.62
N ARG A 260 -27.35 23.33 11.72
CA ARG A 260 -26.70 22.68 10.58
C ARG A 260 -26.18 23.71 9.59
N PHE A 261 -26.98 24.71 9.24
CA PHE A 261 -26.57 25.80 8.35
C PHE A 261 -25.28 26.47 8.83
N LEU A 262 -25.24 26.95 10.08
CA LEU A 262 -24.09 27.60 10.71
C LEU A 262 -22.83 26.74 10.67
N ARG A 263 -22.96 25.43 10.92
CA ARG A 263 -21.83 24.49 10.81
C ARG A 263 -21.31 24.42 9.38
N GLN A 264 -22.22 24.14 8.45
CA GLN A 264 -21.85 23.86 7.07
C GLN A 264 -21.32 25.09 6.35
N SER A 265 -21.90 26.26 6.57
CA SER A 265 -21.41 27.53 6.03
C SER A 265 -20.05 27.91 6.59
N THR A 266 -19.79 27.68 7.89
CA THR A 266 -18.48 27.97 8.47
C THR A 266 -17.39 27.07 7.89
N ALA A 267 -17.64 25.76 7.73
CA ALA A 267 -16.69 24.87 7.08
C ALA A 267 -16.51 25.16 5.58
N ALA A 268 -17.57 25.59 4.90
CA ALA A 268 -17.49 26.03 3.50
C ALA A 268 -16.60 27.27 3.36
N LEU A 269 -16.76 28.24 4.26
CA LEU A 269 -15.95 29.45 4.30
C LEU A 269 -14.46 29.13 4.49
N LEU A 270 -14.14 28.26 5.45
CA LEU A 270 -12.75 27.87 5.73
C LEU A 270 -12.14 27.08 4.57
N SER A 271 -12.93 26.21 3.94
CA SER A 271 -12.50 25.47 2.74
C SER A 271 -12.27 26.40 1.55
N GLU A 272 -13.13 27.37 1.31
CA GLU A 272 -12.95 28.38 0.26
C GLU A 272 -11.71 29.25 0.50
N ALA A 273 -11.47 29.64 1.75
CA ALA A 273 -10.41 30.59 2.10
C ALA A 273 -9.00 29.98 2.09
N HIS A 274 -8.88 28.66 2.17
CA HIS A 274 -7.59 28.00 2.33
C HIS A 274 -6.88 27.80 0.97
N PRO A 275 -5.66 28.31 0.76
CA PRO A 275 -4.97 28.24 -0.53
C PRO A 275 -4.64 26.81 -0.99
N GLY A 276 -4.59 25.87 -0.04
CA GLY A 276 -4.40 24.43 -0.31
C GLY A 276 -5.69 23.64 -0.57
N VAL A 277 -6.87 24.28 -0.59
CA VAL A 277 -8.15 23.61 -0.83
C VAL A 277 -8.82 24.23 -2.05
N ALA A 278 -8.89 23.48 -3.14
CA ALA A 278 -9.60 23.85 -4.36
C ALA A 278 -11.11 23.61 -4.21
N TYR A 279 -11.72 24.39 -3.31
CA TYR A 279 -13.14 24.28 -2.98
C TYR A 279 -14.03 24.69 -4.17
N PRO A 280 -15.07 23.90 -4.53
CA PRO A 280 -15.89 24.16 -5.71
C PRO A 280 -16.79 25.39 -5.62
N ILE A 281 -17.08 25.86 -4.40
CA ILE A 281 -18.04 26.95 -4.18
C ILE A 281 -17.28 28.24 -3.83
N SER A 282 -17.33 29.20 -4.75
CA SER A 282 -16.79 30.55 -4.53
C SER A 282 -17.87 31.52 -4.03
N GLY A 283 -17.46 32.52 -3.24
CA GLY A 283 -18.32 33.56 -2.72
C GLY A 283 -19.20 33.08 -1.56
N VAL A 284 -18.70 32.21 -0.68
CA VAL A 284 -19.51 31.59 0.39
C VAL A 284 -20.20 32.65 1.26
N ILE A 285 -19.51 33.75 1.59
CA ILE A 285 -20.09 34.85 2.37
C ILE A 285 -21.34 35.42 1.67
N GLY A 286 -21.25 35.77 0.39
CA GLY A 286 -22.36 36.35 -0.36
C GLY A 286 -23.52 35.37 -0.55
N ILE A 287 -23.21 34.09 -0.77
CA ILE A 287 -24.21 33.02 -0.87
C ILE A 287 -24.99 32.87 0.45
N VAL A 288 -24.27 32.88 1.58
CA VAL A 288 -24.86 32.80 2.93
C VAL A 288 -25.73 34.02 3.24
N GLN A 289 -25.27 35.23 2.91
CA GLN A 289 -26.03 36.46 3.09
C GLN A 289 -27.37 36.42 2.36
N ALA A 290 -27.37 35.99 1.09
CA ALA A 290 -28.57 35.93 0.26
C ALA A 290 -29.57 34.83 0.66
N ASN A 291 -29.11 33.80 1.37
CA ASN A 291 -29.88 32.59 1.66
C ASN A 291 -29.79 32.18 3.12
N TYR A 292 -29.69 33.17 4.02
CA TYR A 292 -29.58 32.88 5.45
C TYR A 292 -30.76 32.01 5.89
N TRP A 293 -30.45 30.90 6.56
CA TRP A 293 -31.40 29.85 6.93
C TRP A 293 -32.06 29.16 5.72
N ASN A 294 -31.25 28.59 4.82
CA ASN A 294 -31.76 27.73 3.76
C ASN A 294 -31.27 26.28 3.96
N ASP A 295 -32.20 25.37 4.25
CA ASP A 295 -31.89 23.96 4.50
C ASP A 295 -31.29 23.26 3.28
N ASN A 296 -31.69 23.65 2.05
CA ASN A 296 -31.11 23.10 0.82
C ASN A 296 -29.66 23.55 0.66
N LEU A 297 -29.36 24.82 0.93
CA LEU A 297 -28.01 25.34 0.86
C LEU A 297 -27.08 24.67 1.89
N SER A 298 -27.60 24.37 3.08
CA SER A 298 -26.86 23.58 4.07
C SER A 298 -26.44 22.22 3.52
N THR A 299 -27.28 21.59 2.69
CA THR A 299 -26.97 20.31 2.03
C THR A 299 -25.95 20.48 0.92
N THR A 300 -26.02 21.55 0.14
CA THR A 300 -25.00 21.87 -0.87
C THR A 300 -23.62 22.04 -0.23
N PHE A 301 -23.52 22.80 0.86
CA PHE A 301 -22.26 22.94 1.60
C PHE A 301 -21.81 21.63 2.23
N ASP A 302 -22.73 20.84 2.79
CA ASP A 302 -22.41 19.51 3.32
C ASP A 302 -21.78 18.62 2.25
N SER A 303 -22.39 18.52 1.07
CA SER A 303 -21.82 17.75 -0.04
C SER A 303 -20.43 18.25 -0.43
N ALA A 304 -20.24 19.56 -0.57
CA ALA A 304 -18.94 20.14 -0.93
C ALA A 304 -17.87 19.95 0.17
N ASN A 305 -18.22 20.10 1.45
CA ASN A 305 -17.32 19.93 2.59
C ASN A 305 -16.87 18.47 2.79
N ASN A 306 -17.50 17.51 2.12
CA ASN A 306 -17.18 16.08 2.21
C ASN A 306 -16.55 15.53 0.91
N LEU A 307 -16.11 16.38 -0.01
CA LEU A 307 -15.46 15.94 -1.26
C LEU A 307 -14.04 15.38 -1.05
N GLY A 308 -13.46 15.61 0.13
CA GLY A 308 -12.15 15.11 0.53
C GLY A 308 -11.20 16.26 0.86
N CYS A 309 -10.50 16.13 1.98
CA CYS A 309 -9.62 17.16 2.50
C CYS A 309 -8.17 16.88 2.09
N PRO A 310 -7.48 17.79 1.38
CA PRO A 310 -6.08 17.63 1.00
C PRO A 310 -5.08 18.07 2.10
N LEU A 311 -5.57 18.46 3.28
CA LEU A 311 -4.79 19.01 4.39
C LEU A 311 -4.61 18.03 5.55
#